data_AF-K2S281-F1
#
_entry.id   AF-K2S281-F1
#
_cell.length_a   1.000
_cell.length_b   1.000
_cell.length_c   1.000
_cell.angle_alpha   90.00
_cell.angle_beta   90.00
_cell.angle_gamma   90.00
#
_symmetry.space_group_name_H-M   'P 1'
#
loop_
_entity.id
_entity.type
_entity.pdbx_description
1 polymer ?
#
loop_
_entity_poly.entity_id
_entity_poly.type
_entity_poly.pdbx_seq_one_letter_code
_entity_poly.pdbx_strand_id
1 'polypeptide(L)'
;MGCFTGQILVPAIDLALSTYKWTLSPAASCIFNLARPGKLLRRHATGKQNITNHRLIPQNHSREKKKMSSIFPHATFAEDQQYARTILTFHVLLRGFTAGPGLSFIPFSAALFRDIFARRQHSAAVLAARLLRYSAGGVVAGTVGSGIALAGLMRGKEEIEWLDRSWRILANKGQVEVDWWSLGGAGLGACAAMVRRGGPLVVGTGARMLGGAGLGSLAGTGGYMLSRYGLGRGRYADEPE
;
A
#
# COMPACT_ATOMS: atom_id res chain seq x y z
N MET A 1 8.30 12.95 -39.40
CA MET A 1 9.18 11.90 -38.84
C MET A 1 10.22 12.58 -37.98
N GLY A 2 10.39 12.16 -36.72
CA GLY A 2 11.52 12.57 -35.88
C GLY A 2 11.15 13.10 -34.49
N CYS A 3 11.47 12.29 -33.47
CA CYS A 3 11.86 12.65 -32.09
C CYS A 3 10.96 13.56 -31.24
N PHE A 4 10.10 12.95 -30.41
CA PHE A 4 9.61 13.58 -29.16
C PHE A 4 9.18 12.50 -28.14
N THR A 5 10.12 11.67 -27.67
CA THR A 5 9.81 10.58 -26.71
C THR A 5 10.82 10.43 -25.56
N GLY A 6 11.56 11.48 -25.21
CA GLY A 6 12.66 11.38 -24.22
C GLY A 6 12.54 12.19 -22.92
N GLN A 7 11.65 13.18 -22.80
CA GLN A 7 11.79 14.19 -21.73
C GLN A 7 10.66 14.28 -20.70
N ILE A 8 9.64 13.41 -20.74
CA ILE A 8 8.49 13.48 -19.81
C ILE A 8 8.58 12.45 -18.67
N LEU A 9 9.51 11.49 -18.72
CA LEU A 9 9.55 10.40 -17.74
C LEU A 9 10.20 10.77 -16.40
N VAL A 10 11.14 11.73 -16.38
CA VAL A 10 11.85 12.16 -15.16
C VAL A 10 10.98 13.04 -14.23
N PRO A 11 10.24 14.06 -14.71
CA PRO A 11 9.45 14.91 -13.81
C PRO A 11 8.20 14.22 -13.22
N ALA A 12 7.73 13.12 -13.83
CA ALA A 12 6.61 12.34 -13.30
C ALA A 12 6.98 11.52 -12.05
N ILE A 13 8.25 11.09 -11.94
CA ILE A 13 8.76 10.37 -10.76
C ILE A 13 8.97 11.36 -9.61
N ASP A 14 9.52 12.55 -9.87
CA ASP A 14 9.67 13.59 -8.85
C ASP A 14 8.32 14.14 -8.37
N LEU A 15 7.31 14.23 -9.26
CA LEU A 15 5.96 14.61 -8.86
C LEU A 15 5.29 13.51 -8.03
N ALA A 16 5.49 12.23 -8.36
CA ALA A 16 4.99 11.10 -7.56
C ALA A 16 5.64 11.05 -6.17
N LEU A 17 6.94 11.34 -6.06
CA LEU A 17 7.67 11.47 -4.80
C LEU A 17 7.29 12.74 -4.01
N SER A 18 6.90 13.82 -4.69
CA SER A 18 6.43 15.07 -4.08
C SER A 18 4.98 14.97 -3.57
N THR A 19 4.07 14.27 -4.27
CA THR A 19 2.75 13.93 -3.71
C THR A 19 2.85 12.97 -2.53
N TYR A 20 3.88 12.12 -2.48
CA TYR A 20 4.20 11.31 -1.30
C TYR A 20 4.59 12.15 -0.07
N LYS A 21 5.17 13.35 -0.28
CA LYS A 21 5.47 14.30 0.82
C LYS A 21 4.23 14.93 1.44
N TRP A 22 3.11 15.05 0.72
CA TRP A 22 1.89 15.68 1.24
C TRP A 22 0.98 14.73 2.03
N THR A 23 1.10 13.41 1.83
CA THR A 23 0.37 12.39 2.62
C THR A 23 1.13 11.89 3.85
N LEU A 24 2.33 12.42 4.10
CA LEU A 24 3.19 12.01 5.23
C LEU A 24 3.69 13.22 6.03
N SER A 25 2.86 13.69 6.95
CA SER A 25 3.30 14.29 8.22
C SER A 25 2.25 13.91 9.27
N PRO A 26 2.57 13.06 10.27
CA PRO A 26 3.81 13.06 11.06
C PRO A 26 4.63 11.75 11.05
N ALA A 27 4.41 10.81 10.11
CA ALA A 27 5.20 9.56 10.08
C ALA A 27 6.54 9.66 9.31
N ALA A 28 6.81 10.79 8.66
CA ALA A 28 8.05 11.01 7.88
C ALA A 28 9.33 11.17 8.74
N SER A 29 9.24 11.15 10.07
CA SER A 29 10.44 11.17 10.93
C SER A 29 11.14 9.81 11.07
N CYS A 30 10.56 8.70 10.60
CA CYS A 30 11.17 7.36 10.79
C CYS A 30 11.97 6.82 9.60
N ILE A 31 11.91 7.41 8.41
CA ILE A 31 12.65 6.88 7.23
C ILE A 31 13.89 7.71 6.88
N PHE A 32 14.06 8.92 7.43
CA PHE A 32 15.22 9.78 7.15
C PHE A 32 16.31 9.79 8.25
N ASN A 33 16.25 8.88 9.23
CA ASN A 33 17.20 8.83 10.37
C ASN A 33 18.19 7.65 10.33
N LEU A 34 18.48 7.10 9.14
CA LEU A 34 19.51 6.06 8.94
C LEU A 34 20.89 6.63 8.57
N ALA A 35 21.11 7.95 8.72
CA ALA A 35 22.37 8.60 8.42
C ALA A 35 22.72 9.74 9.40
N ARG A 36 22.94 9.42 10.69
CA ARG A 36 23.75 10.27 11.58
C ARG A 36 24.65 9.44 12.50
N PRO A 37 25.97 9.63 12.45
CA PRO A 37 26.89 9.05 13.43
C PRO A 37 26.92 9.92 14.70
N GLY A 38 26.97 9.24 15.85
CA GLY A 38 27.59 9.75 17.08
C GLY A 38 26.82 10.82 17.85
N LYS A 39 26.21 10.41 18.97
CA LYS A 39 26.39 11.10 20.27
C LYS A 39 26.05 10.15 21.42
N LEU A 40 27.12 9.63 22.02
CA LEU A 40 27.19 9.12 23.37
C LEU A 40 26.51 10.09 24.33
N LEU A 41 25.47 9.65 25.04
CA LEU A 41 25.22 10.12 26.41
C LEU A 41 24.77 8.95 27.29
N ARG A 42 25.77 8.48 28.00
CA ARG A 42 25.77 7.71 29.25
C ARG A 42 24.82 8.35 30.26
N ARG A 43 23.81 7.62 30.75
CA ARG A 43 23.21 7.84 32.07
C ARG A 43 23.03 6.52 32.80
N HIS A 44 23.79 6.40 33.88
CA HIS A 44 23.59 5.45 34.97
C HIS A 44 22.18 5.62 35.58
N ALA A 45 21.50 4.50 35.80
CA ALA A 45 20.48 4.38 36.83
C ALA A 45 20.55 2.98 37.42
N THR A 46 21.15 2.88 38.60
CA THR A 46 21.15 1.75 39.51
C THR A 46 19.77 1.63 40.17
N GLY A 47 18.98 0.64 39.76
CA GLY A 47 17.68 0.31 40.35
C GLY A 47 17.67 -1.11 40.89
N LYS A 48 17.53 -1.24 42.20
CA LYS A 48 17.49 -2.47 43.00
C LYS A 48 16.51 -3.50 42.43
N GLN A 49 16.99 -4.73 42.23
CA GLN A 49 16.15 -5.91 41.98
C GLN A 49 15.48 -6.35 43.27
N ASN A 50 14.15 -6.30 43.30
CA ASN A 50 13.36 -6.89 44.37
C ASN A 50 12.73 -8.19 43.84
N ILE A 51 13.38 -9.31 44.18
CA ILE A 51 12.95 -10.66 43.82
C ILE A 51 11.76 -11.00 44.73
N THR A 52 10.55 -10.96 44.19
CA THR A 52 9.35 -11.50 44.84
C THR A 52 8.75 -12.60 43.98
N ASN A 53 8.81 -13.81 44.53
CA ASN A 53 8.19 -15.03 44.01
C ASN A 53 6.70 -14.82 43.76
N HIS A 54 6.27 -14.78 42.49
CA HIS A 54 4.86 -14.88 42.13
C HIS A 54 4.60 -16.08 41.22
N ARG A 55 4.18 -17.16 41.89
CA ARG A 55 2.96 -17.94 41.60
C ARG A 55 2.73 -18.28 40.12
N LEU A 56 2.99 -19.55 39.78
CA LEU A 56 2.52 -20.23 38.58
C LEU A 56 1.02 -19.95 38.35
N ILE A 57 0.71 -19.07 37.40
CA ILE A 57 -0.65 -18.85 36.94
C ILE A 57 -0.95 -19.93 35.89
N PRO A 58 -2.04 -20.71 36.05
CA PRO A 58 -2.46 -21.66 35.03
C PRO A 58 -2.79 -20.91 33.74
N GLN A 59 -2.26 -21.40 32.62
CA GLN A 59 -2.52 -20.96 31.25
C GLN A 59 -4.01 -21.14 30.95
N ASN A 60 -4.82 -20.15 31.35
CA ASN A 60 -6.26 -20.19 31.24
C ASN A 60 -6.65 -19.85 29.80
N HIS A 61 -7.00 -20.88 29.04
CA HIS A 61 -7.95 -20.89 27.93
C HIS A 61 -8.16 -19.53 27.24
N SER A 62 -7.37 -19.31 26.19
CA SER A 62 -7.87 -18.89 24.87
C SER A 62 -9.16 -18.07 24.89
N ARG A 63 -9.08 -16.83 25.39
CA ARG A 63 -9.73 -15.74 24.66
C ARG A 63 -9.09 -15.75 23.29
N GLU A 64 -9.72 -16.45 22.36
CA GLU A 64 -9.53 -16.33 20.94
C GLU A 64 -9.91 -14.88 20.58
N LYS A 65 -9.05 -13.93 20.97
CA LYS A 65 -8.98 -12.62 20.34
C LYS A 65 -8.87 -12.98 18.89
N LYS A 66 -9.86 -12.60 18.10
CA LYS A 66 -9.90 -12.71 16.64
C LYS A 66 -8.66 -11.96 16.12
N LYS A 67 -7.50 -12.62 16.17
CA LYS A 67 -6.29 -12.19 15.50
C LYS A 67 -6.73 -12.20 14.06
N MET A 68 -6.72 -11.04 13.42
CA MET A 68 -6.69 -11.05 11.97
C MET A 68 -5.42 -11.81 11.63
N SER A 69 -5.59 -13.08 11.26
CA SER A 69 -4.49 -13.94 10.88
C SER A 69 -3.87 -13.27 9.67
N SER A 70 -2.69 -12.68 9.88
CA SER A 70 -1.87 -12.19 8.78
C SER A 70 -1.74 -13.29 7.74
N ILE A 71 -1.81 -12.94 6.45
CA ILE A 71 -1.61 -13.89 5.33
C ILE A 71 -0.33 -14.70 5.53
N PHE A 72 0.65 -14.06 6.15
CA PHE A 72 1.95 -14.63 6.44
C PHE A 72 2.18 -14.74 7.95
N PRO A 73 2.79 -15.84 8.42
CA PRO A 73 3.19 -15.97 9.82
C PRO A 73 4.22 -14.89 10.17
N HIS A 74 4.07 -14.30 11.36
CA HIS A 74 5.05 -13.38 11.91
C HIS A 74 5.91 -14.12 12.95
N ALA A 75 7.20 -14.22 12.69
CA ALA A 75 8.13 -14.85 13.61
C ALA A 75 8.41 -13.96 14.83
N THR A 76 8.78 -14.56 15.96
CA THR A 76 9.15 -13.82 17.18
C THR A 76 10.43 -13.00 16.97
N PHE A 77 11.36 -13.53 16.17
CA PHE A 77 12.63 -12.91 15.81
C PHE A 77 12.71 -12.68 14.30
N ALA A 78 13.51 -11.70 13.88
CA ALA A 78 13.62 -11.32 12.48
C ALA A 78 14.30 -12.42 11.65
N GLU A 79 15.32 -13.06 12.23
CA GLU A 79 16.13 -14.12 11.65
C GLU A 79 15.28 -15.34 11.24
N ASP A 80 14.21 -15.61 12.00
CA ASP A 80 13.33 -16.76 11.82
C ASP A 80 12.16 -16.46 10.84
N GLN A 81 12.14 -15.29 10.22
CA GLN A 81 11.02 -14.85 9.38
C GLN A 81 10.92 -15.66 8.08
N GLN A 82 10.02 -16.64 8.06
CA GLN A 82 9.77 -17.43 6.86
C GLN A 82 9.19 -16.57 5.72
N TYR A 83 9.54 -16.93 4.48
CA TYR A 83 9.05 -16.31 3.25
C TYR A 83 9.36 -14.82 3.08
N ALA A 84 10.46 -14.32 3.67
CA ALA A 84 10.83 -12.90 3.64
C ALA A 84 10.75 -12.25 2.24
N ARG A 85 11.30 -12.92 1.23
CA ARG A 85 11.28 -12.46 -0.16
C ARG A 85 9.87 -12.34 -0.72
N THR A 86 9.02 -13.33 -0.45
CA THR A 86 7.62 -13.35 -0.93
C THR A 86 6.79 -12.28 -0.23
N ILE A 87 6.94 -12.14 1.09
CA ILE A 87 6.25 -11.11 1.89
C ILE A 87 6.60 -9.72 1.38
N LEU A 88 7.90 -9.43 1.27
CA LEU A 88 8.37 -8.12 0.82
C LEU A 88 7.94 -7.84 -0.62
N THR A 89 8.06 -8.83 -1.51
CA THR A 89 7.64 -8.70 -2.90
C THR A 89 6.14 -8.46 -3.00
N PHE A 90 5.32 -9.26 -2.32
CA PHE A 90 3.88 -9.10 -2.32
C PHE A 90 3.47 -7.72 -1.80
N HIS A 91 4.02 -7.29 -0.66
CA HIS A 91 3.75 -5.98 -0.09
C HIS A 91 4.09 -4.86 -1.09
N VAL A 92 5.31 -4.86 -1.63
CA VAL A 92 5.76 -3.80 -2.55
C VAL A 92 4.95 -3.79 -3.85
N LEU A 93 4.66 -4.96 -4.42
CA LEU A 93 3.84 -5.07 -5.63
C LEU A 93 2.40 -4.64 -5.37
N LEU A 94 1.79 -5.00 -4.24
CA LEU A 94 0.44 -4.59 -3.87
C LEU A 94 0.36 -3.07 -3.67
N ARG A 95 1.41 -2.46 -3.10
CA ARG A 95 1.51 -1.00 -2.97
C ARG A 95 1.67 -0.31 -4.32
N GLY A 96 2.50 -0.86 -5.21
CA GLY A 96 2.60 -0.39 -6.59
C GLY A 96 1.28 -0.52 -7.36
N PHE A 97 0.61 -1.66 -7.23
CA PHE A 97 -0.71 -1.94 -7.80
C PHE A 97 -1.74 -0.90 -7.37
N THR A 98 -1.76 -0.55 -6.08
CA THR A 98 -2.72 0.39 -5.50
C THR A 98 -2.37 1.84 -5.84
N ALA A 99 -1.10 2.21 -5.82
CA ALA A 99 -0.66 3.58 -6.14
C ALA A 99 -0.80 3.91 -7.63
N GLY A 100 -0.67 2.92 -8.52
CA GLY A 100 -0.70 3.09 -9.98
C GLY A 100 -1.95 3.80 -10.53
N PRO A 101 -3.17 3.34 -10.19
CA PRO A 101 -4.41 4.05 -10.52
C PRO A 101 -4.46 5.48 -9.98
N GLY A 102 -3.87 5.72 -8.82
CA GLY A 102 -3.79 7.02 -8.17
C GLY A 102 -3.04 8.02 -9.05
N LEU A 103 -1.87 7.60 -9.54
CA LEU A 103 -1.07 8.40 -10.48
C LEU A 103 -1.74 8.56 -11.84
N SER A 104 -2.57 7.59 -12.25
CA SER A 104 -3.30 7.65 -13.53
C SER A 104 -4.46 8.63 -13.53
N PHE A 105 -4.85 9.19 -12.38
CA PHE A 105 -5.77 10.32 -12.33
C PHE A 105 -5.19 11.60 -12.93
N ILE A 106 -3.87 11.76 -13.00
CA ILE A 106 -3.23 12.94 -13.59
C ILE A 106 -3.57 13.02 -15.09
N PRO A 107 -3.22 12.03 -15.94
CA PRO A 107 -3.56 12.09 -17.36
C PRO A 107 -5.07 11.96 -17.61
N PHE A 108 -5.83 11.28 -16.73
CA PHE A 108 -7.29 11.24 -16.83
C PHE A 108 -7.91 12.63 -16.61
N SER A 109 -7.49 13.35 -15.56
CA SER A 109 -7.96 14.70 -15.26
C SER A 109 -7.59 15.68 -16.36
N ALA A 110 -6.36 15.58 -16.91
CA ALA A 110 -5.96 16.40 -18.05
C ALA A 110 -6.82 16.15 -19.30
N ALA A 111 -7.15 14.88 -19.59
CA ALA A 111 -8.03 14.52 -20.70
C ALA A 111 -9.46 15.05 -20.47
N LEU A 112 -9.98 14.93 -19.24
CA LEU A 112 -11.30 15.44 -18.86
C LEU A 112 -11.37 16.95 -18.97
N PHE A 113 -10.35 17.66 -18.46
CA PHE A 113 -10.25 19.11 -18.55
C PHE A 113 -10.27 19.58 -20.00
N ARG A 114 -9.46 18.95 -20.88
CA ARG A 114 -9.48 19.24 -22.32
C ARG A 114 -10.86 19.06 -22.94
N ASP A 115 -11.58 17.99 -22.59
CA ASP A 115 -12.91 17.73 -23.14
C ASP A 115 -13.96 18.74 -22.64
N ILE A 116 -13.85 19.20 -21.39
CA ILE A 116 -14.67 20.29 -20.83
C ILE A 116 -14.42 21.59 -21.61
N PHE A 117 -13.15 21.96 -21.84
CA PHE A 117 -12.80 23.16 -22.62
C PHE A 117 -13.27 23.08 -24.07
N ALA A 118 -13.23 21.88 -24.66
CA ALA A 118 -13.75 21.62 -26.00
C ALA A 118 -15.29 21.48 -26.05
N ARG A 119 -16.00 21.69 -24.94
CA ARG A 119 -17.47 21.53 -24.79
C ARG A 119 -17.99 20.18 -25.28
N ARG A 120 -17.17 19.13 -25.16
CA ARG A 120 -17.57 17.77 -25.54
C ARG A 120 -18.42 17.18 -24.43
N GLN A 121 -19.65 16.80 -24.77
CA GLN A 121 -20.49 16.05 -23.84
C GLN A 121 -20.13 14.57 -23.88
N HIS A 122 -19.96 13.98 -22.70
CA HIS A 122 -19.69 12.56 -22.54
C HIS A 122 -20.78 11.93 -21.68
N SER A 123 -21.28 10.78 -22.12
CA SER A 123 -22.15 9.98 -21.27
C SER A 123 -21.34 9.41 -20.09
N ALA A 124 -22.02 9.16 -18.97
CA ALA A 124 -21.40 8.55 -17.80
C ALA A 124 -20.72 7.21 -18.13
N ALA A 125 -21.28 6.45 -19.07
CA ALA A 125 -20.70 5.19 -19.54
C ALA A 125 -19.33 5.38 -20.23
N VAL A 126 -19.18 6.42 -21.05
CA VAL A 126 -17.90 6.74 -21.72
C VAL A 126 -16.86 7.19 -20.70
N LEU A 127 -17.24 8.00 -19.72
CA LEU A 127 -16.34 8.42 -18.65
C LEU A 127 -15.89 7.24 -17.78
N ALA A 128 -16.81 6.35 -17.39
CA ALA A 128 -16.50 5.15 -16.63
C ALA A 128 -15.56 4.22 -17.41
N ALA A 129 -15.81 4.01 -18.71
CA ALA A 129 -14.94 3.25 -19.59
C ALA A 129 -13.52 3.83 -19.66
N ARG A 130 -13.40 5.16 -19.81
CA ARG A 130 -12.10 5.84 -19.80
C ARG A 130 -11.39 5.70 -18.47
N LEU A 131 -12.10 5.91 -17.36
CA LEU A 131 -11.55 5.78 -16.02
C LEU A 131 -11.00 4.37 -15.76
N LEU A 132 -11.76 3.33 -16.12
CA LEU A 132 -11.30 1.94 -16.03
C LEU A 132 -10.06 1.69 -16.87
N ARG A 133 -9.98 2.25 -18.08
CA ARG A 133 -8.82 2.09 -18.97
C ARG A 133 -7.57 2.78 -18.40
N TYR A 134 -7.70 4.00 -17.88
CA TYR A 134 -6.59 4.71 -17.23
C TYR A 134 -6.15 4.00 -15.95
N SER A 135 -7.11 3.56 -15.12
CA SER A 135 -6.82 2.76 -13.93
C SER A 135 -6.06 1.48 -14.28
N ALA A 136 -6.50 0.73 -15.30
CA ALA A 136 -5.83 -0.50 -15.72
C ALA A 136 -4.39 -0.24 -16.17
N GLY A 137 -4.15 0.80 -16.98
CA GLY A 137 -2.80 1.20 -17.35
C GLY A 137 -1.96 1.59 -16.14
N GLY A 138 -2.57 2.30 -15.18
CA GLY A 138 -1.96 2.66 -13.91
C GLY A 138 -1.55 1.47 -13.07
N VAL A 139 -2.42 0.48 -12.89
CA VAL A 139 -2.12 -0.77 -12.20
C VAL A 139 -0.89 -1.44 -12.81
N VAL A 140 -0.86 -1.59 -14.14
CA VAL A 140 0.26 -2.23 -14.84
C VAL A 140 1.54 -1.44 -14.61
N ALA A 141 1.52 -0.13 -14.87
CA ALA A 141 2.68 0.73 -14.71
C ALA A 141 3.20 0.77 -13.26
N GLY A 142 2.29 0.88 -12.29
CA GLY A 142 2.62 0.91 -10.86
C GLY A 142 3.19 -0.41 -10.36
N THR A 143 2.60 -1.54 -10.75
CA THR A 143 3.09 -2.87 -10.38
C THR A 143 4.46 -3.14 -10.99
N VAL A 144 4.62 -2.94 -12.30
CA VAL A 144 5.91 -3.12 -13.00
C VAL A 144 6.97 -2.19 -12.44
N GLY A 145 6.64 -0.90 -12.27
CA GLY A 145 7.55 0.09 -11.69
C GLY A 145 8.01 -0.29 -10.28
N SER A 146 7.08 -0.75 -9.43
CA SER A 146 7.42 -1.21 -8.07
C SER A 146 8.28 -2.48 -8.07
N GLY A 147 8.08 -3.40 -9.03
CA GLY A 147 8.91 -4.58 -9.18
C GLY A 147 10.35 -4.23 -9.60
N ILE A 148 10.51 -3.31 -10.55
CA ILE A 148 11.83 -2.80 -10.97
C ILE A 148 12.51 -2.08 -9.79
N ALA A 149 11.77 -1.23 -9.08
CA ALA A 149 12.29 -0.52 -7.92
C ALA A 149 12.74 -1.49 -6.81
N LEU A 150 11.94 -2.52 -6.49
CA LEU A 150 12.30 -3.55 -5.53
C LEU A 150 13.57 -4.30 -5.96
N ALA A 151 13.64 -4.74 -7.22
CA ALA A 151 14.79 -5.45 -7.74
C ALA A 151 16.07 -4.60 -7.69
N GLY A 152 15.97 -3.30 -7.99
CA GLY A 152 17.08 -2.36 -7.88
C GLY A 152 17.52 -2.12 -6.44
N LEU A 153 16.57 -1.84 -5.53
CA LEU A 153 16.85 -1.53 -4.12
C LEU A 153 17.34 -2.73 -3.32
N MET A 154 17.01 -3.95 -3.76
CA MET A 154 17.43 -5.19 -3.11
C MET A 154 18.63 -5.86 -3.81
N ARG A 155 19.19 -5.24 -4.85
CA ARG A 155 20.37 -5.78 -5.52
C ARG A 155 21.58 -5.74 -4.58
N GLY A 156 22.23 -6.89 -4.40
CA GLY A 156 23.40 -7.01 -3.52
C GLY A 156 23.07 -7.01 -2.03
N LYS A 157 21.79 -7.13 -1.66
CA LYS A 157 21.34 -7.22 -0.28
C LYS A 157 21.38 -8.66 0.23
N GLU A 158 21.88 -8.83 1.45
CA GLU A 158 22.01 -10.14 2.10
C GLU A 158 20.66 -10.67 2.58
N GLU A 159 20.53 -11.99 2.75
CA GLU A 159 19.26 -12.61 3.16
C GLU A 159 18.76 -12.05 4.50
N ILE A 160 19.66 -11.72 5.43
CA ILE A 160 19.29 -11.12 6.72
C ILE A 160 18.60 -9.76 6.57
N GLU A 161 18.95 -8.98 5.53
CA GLU A 161 18.30 -7.70 5.24
C GLU A 161 16.90 -7.90 4.64
N TRP A 162 16.67 -8.98 3.88
CA TRP A 162 15.33 -9.37 3.44
C TRP A 162 14.46 -9.77 4.63
N LEU A 163 15.02 -10.60 5.52
CA LEU A 163 14.39 -11.07 6.75
C LEU A 163 13.97 -9.89 7.63
N ASP A 164 14.90 -8.99 7.99
CA ASP A 164 14.62 -7.80 8.81
C ASP A 164 13.51 -6.92 8.20
N ARG A 165 13.62 -6.59 6.91
CA ARG A 165 12.62 -5.71 6.26
C ARG A 165 11.23 -6.34 6.25
N SER A 166 11.15 -7.63 5.91
CA SER A 166 9.87 -8.34 5.89
C SER A 166 9.26 -8.48 7.29
N TRP A 167 10.09 -8.73 8.29
CA TRP A 167 9.67 -8.80 9.69
C TRP A 167 9.12 -7.46 10.17
N ARG A 168 9.80 -6.34 9.86
CA ARG A 168 9.35 -4.98 10.21
C ARG A 168 8.02 -4.60 9.55
N ILE A 169 7.76 -5.07 8.32
CA ILE A 169 6.47 -4.87 7.65
C ILE A 169 5.35 -5.60 8.40
N LEU A 170 5.57 -6.87 8.76
CA LEU A 170 4.58 -7.66 9.49
C LEU A 170 4.38 -7.18 10.94
N ALA A 171 5.42 -6.65 11.58
CA ALA A 171 5.33 -6.03 12.89
C ALA A 171 4.46 -4.75 12.87
N ASN A 172 4.34 -4.09 11.71
CA ASN A 172 3.49 -2.92 11.55
C ASN A 172 2.05 -3.33 11.20
N LYS A 173 1.22 -3.51 12.24
CA LYS A 173 -0.21 -3.86 12.10
C LYS A 173 -0.95 -2.96 11.10
N GLY A 174 -0.69 -1.65 11.10
CA GLY A 174 -1.37 -0.72 10.19
C GLY A 174 -1.05 -0.96 8.71
N GLN A 175 0.17 -1.41 8.40
CA GLN A 175 0.52 -1.79 7.03
C GLN A 175 -0.21 -3.06 6.60
N VAL A 176 -0.23 -4.08 7.47
CA VAL A 176 -0.93 -5.35 7.23
C VAL A 176 -2.43 -5.13 7.07
N GLU A 177 -3.05 -4.29 7.90
CA GLU A 177 -4.47 -3.95 7.80
C GLU A 177 -4.78 -3.26 6.47
N VAL A 178 -3.99 -2.24 6.07
CA VAL A 178 -4.18 -1.59 4.77
C VAL A 178 -4.04 -2.57 3.62
N ASP A 179 -3.10 -3.50 3.66
CA ASP A 179 -2.91 -4.49 2.60
C ASP A 179 -4.17 -5.35 2.43
N TRP A 180 -4.80 -5.77 3.54
CA TRP A 180 -6.07 -6.50 3.50
C TRP A 180 -7.24 -5.69 2.95
N TRP A 181 -7.38 -4.44 3.38
CA TRP A 181 -8.43 -3.55 2.86
C TRP A 181 -8.24 -3.27 1.36
N SER A 182 -7.00 -3.11 0.92
CA SER A 182 -6.66 -2.92 -0.48
C SER A 182 -6.99 -4.16 -1.30
N LEU A 183 -6.59 -5.35 -0.82
CA LEU A 183 -6.86 -6.62 -1.49
C LEU A 183 -8.37 -6.91 -1.57
N GLY A 184 -9.10 -6.70 -0.47
CA GLY A 184 -10.55 -6.86 -0.43
C GLY A 184 -11.27 -5.86 -1.36
N GLY A 185 -10.84 -4.59 -1.34
CA GLY A 185 -11.31 -3.56 -2.26
C GLY A 185 -11.05 -3.93 -3.72
N ALA A 186 -9.85 -4.46 -4.03
CA ALA A 186 -9.50 -4.91 -5.38
C ALA A 186 -10.42 -6.03 -5.87
N GLY A 187 -10.67 -7.04 -5.03
CA GLY A 187 -11.59 -8.13 -5.36
C GLY A 187 -13.01 -7.62 -5.65
N LEU A 188 -13.56 -6.80 -4.74
CA LEU A 188 -14.89 -6.21 -4.92
C LEU A 188 -14.97 -5.31 -6.16
N GLY A 189 -13.95 -4.49 -6.41
CA GLY A 189 -13.89 -3.61 -7.57
C GLY A 189 -13.81 -4.38 -8.89
N ALA A 190 -13.05 -5.48 -8.94
CA ALA A 190 -13.00 -6.37 -10.10
C ALA A 190 -14.37 -6.98 -10.40
N CYS A 191 -15.04 -7.53 -9.37
CA CYS A 191 -16.38 -8.10 -9.50
C CYS A 191 -17.41 -7.04 -9.92
N ALA A 192 -17.42 -5.87 -9.27
CA ALA A 192 -18.34 -4.78 -9.58
C ALA A 192 -18.16 -4.26 -11.00
N ALA A 193 -16.91 -4.15 -11.48
CA ALA A 193 -16.64 -3.79 -12.85
C ALA A 193 -17.22 -4.81 -13.84
N MET A 194 -17.31 -6.09 -13.46
CA MET A 194 -17.86 -7.13 -14.33
C MET A 194 -19.39 -7.19 -14.37
N VAL A 195 -20.09 -6.62 -13.38
CA VAL A 195 -21.56 -6.53 -13.41
C VAL A 195 -22.00 -5.61 -14.56
N ARG A 196 -22.76 -6.18 -15.51
CA ARG A 196 -23.26 -5.47 -16.71
C ARG A 196 -24.76 -5.17 -16.61
N ARG A 197 -25.14 -3.99 -17.09
CA ARG A 197 -26.52 -3.65 -17.46
C ARG A 197 -26.51 -3.07 -18.89
N GLY A 198 -26.57 -3.94 -19.90
CA GLY A 198 -26.74 -3.59 -21.32
C GLY A 198 -25.52 -2.98 -22.05
N GLY A 199 -25.58 -2.97 -23.40
CA GLY A 199 -24.67 -2.23 -24.31
C GLY A 199 -23.32 -2.89 -24.66
N PRO A 200 -22.69 -2.54 -25.79
CA PRO A 200 -21.39 -3.11 -26.20
C PRO A 200 -20.25 -2.73 -25.25
N LEU A 201 -19.23 -3.59 -25.16
CA LEU A 201 -18.03 -3.33 -24.35
C LEU A 201 -17.15 -2.27 -25.03
N VAL A 202 -17.09 -1.07 -24.44
CA VAL A 202 -16.17 0.00 -24.88
C VAL A 202 -14.72 -0.27 -24.44
N VAL A 203 -14.53 -1.19 -23.49
CA VAL A 203 -13.23 -1.59 -22.93
C VAL A 203 -13.16 -3.11 -22.88
N GLY A 204 -12.03 -3.69 -23.29
CA GLY A 204 -11.83 -5.13 -23.24
C GLY A 204 -11.94 -5.68 -21.82
N THR A 205 -12.42 -6.92 -21.68
CA THR A 205 -12.72 -7.57 -20.39
C THR A 205 -11.55 -7.52 -19.41
N GLY A 206 -10.33 -7.81 -19.86
CA GLY A 206 -9.14 -7.76 -19.00
C GLY A 206 -8.86 -6.36 -18.45
N ALA A 207 -8.89 -5.33 -19.29
CA ALA A 207 -8.72 -3.95 -18.84
C ALA A 207 -9.86 -3.48 -17.94
N ARG A 208 -11.07 -3.99 -18.13
CA ARG A 208 -12.22 -3.70 -17.27
C ARG A 208 -12.06 -4.32 -15.88
N MET A 209 -11.70 -5.60 -15.81
CA MET A 209 -11.41 -6.28 -14.53
C MET A 209 -10.24 -5.62 -13.81
N LEU A 210 -9.12 -5.39 -14.51
CA LEU A 210 -7.92 -4.82 -13.92
C LEU A 210 -8.12 -3.37 -13.48
N GLY A 211 -8.81 -2.57 -14.29
CA GLY A 211 -9.17 -1.20 -13.94
C GLY A 211 -10.11 -1.13 -12.75
N GLY A 212 -11.08 -2.05 -12.67
CA GLY A 212 -11.98 -2.20 -11.53
C GLY A 212 -11.23 -2.59 -10.26
N ALA A 213 -10.31 -3.56 -10.36
CA ALA A 213 -9.46 -3.99 -9.25
C ALA A 213 -8.57 -2.85 -8.75
N GLY A 214 -7.96 -2.07 -9.65
CA GLY A 214 -7.15 -0.91 -9.29
C GLY A 214 -7.93 0.16 -8.52
N LEU A 215 -9.10 0.56 -9.04
CA LEU A 215 -9.97 1.53 -8.37
C LEU A 215 -10.51 1.00 -7.04
N GLY A 216 -10.88 -0.27 -7.01
CA GLY A 216 -11.33 -0.95 -5.80
C GLY A 216 -10.26 -0.98 -4.72
N SER A 217 -9.00 -1.26 -5.08
CA SER A 217 -7.88 -1.25 -4.15
C SER A 217 -7.64 0.11 -3.52
N LEU A 218 -7.67 1.18 -4.34
CA LEU A 218 -7.61 2.55 -3.86
C LEU A 218 -8.77 2.91 -2.93
N ALA A 219 -9.99 2.54 -3.32
CA ALA A 219 -11.17 2.76 -2.49
C ALA A 219 -11.07 1.99 -1.15
N GLY A 220 -10.52 0.77 -1.17
CA GLY A 220 -10.21 -0.01 0.02
C GLY A 220 -9.20 0.68 0.93
N THR A 221 -8.09 1.18 0.38
CA THR A 221 -7.12 1.99 1.13
C THR A 221 -7.77 3.24 1.72
N GLY A 222 -8.53 4.00 0.92
CA GLY A 222 -9.22 5.21 1.39
C GLY A 222 -10.26 4.89 2.47
N GLY A 223 -10.99 3.78 2.31
CA GLY A 223 -11.94 3.26 3.29
C GLY A 223 -11.27 2.89 4.60
N TYR A 224 -10.10 2.24 4.57
CA TYR A 224 -9.29 2.00 5.76
C TYR A 224 -8.92 3.32 6.45
N MET A 225 -8.39 4.29 5.69
CA MET A 225 -7.96 5.56 6.26
C MET A 225 -9.14 6.31 6.89
N LEU A 226 -10.29 6.34 6.22
CA LEU A 226 -11.50 6.98 6.72
C LEU A 226 -12.05 6.26 7.95
N SER A 227 -12.14 4.93 7.91
CA SER A 227 -12.59 4.12 9.04
C SER A 227 -11.66 4.32 10.25
N ARG A 228 -10.36 4.35 10.01
CA ARG A 228 -9.37 4.34 11.08
C ARG A 228 -9.18 5.73 11.71
N TYR A 229 -8.97 6.73 10.87
CA TYR A 229 -8.63 8.08 11.33
C TYR A 229 -9.85 8.99 11.41
N GLY A 230 -10.87 8.77 10.57
CA GLY A 230 -12.12 9.53 10.62
C GLY A 230 -13.04 9.05 11.74
N LEU A 231 -13.37 7.75 11.77
CA LEU A 231 -14.33 7.19 12.73
C LEU A 231 -13.66 6.63 13.98
N GLY A 232 -12.57 5.88 13.83
CA GLY A 232 -11.89 5.16 14.91
C GLY A 232 -10.89 5.97 15.74
N ARG A 233 -10.72 7.28 15.45
CA ARG A 233 -9.74 8.19 16.10
C ARG A 233 -8.32 7.60 16.25
N GLY A 234 -7.92 6.66 15.39
CA GLY A 234 -6.61 6.02 15.40
C GLY A 234 -6.43 4.79 16.31
N ARG A 235 -7.45 4.34 17.06
CA ARG A 235 -7.35 3.19 17.99
C ARG A 235 -7.50 1.82 17.30
N TYR A 236 -6.79 0.80 17.79
CA TYR A 236 -6.91 -0.55 17.24
C TYR A 236 -8.09 -1.30 17.84
N ALA A 237 -8.74 -2.16 17.04
CA ALA A 237 -9.89 -2.95 17.48
C ALA A 237 -9.56 -3.92 18.63
N ASP A 238 -8.28 -4.18 18.89
CA ASP A 238 -7.80 -5.03 19.98
C ASP A 238 -7.38 -4.27 21.25
N GLU A 239 -7.50 -2.93 21.26
CA GLU A 239 -7.32 -2.07 22.43
C GLU A 239 -8.65 -1.96 23.20
N PRO A 240 -8.68 -2.25 24.52
CA PRO A 240 -9.90 -2.09 25.32
C PRO A 240 -10.32 -0.62 25.42
N GLU A 241 -11.64 -0.37 25.47
CA GLU A 241 -12.25 0.95 25.67
C GLU A 241 -11.88 1.60 27.01
#